data_AF-A0A419L486-F1
#
_entry.id   AF-A0A419L486-F1
#
_cell.length_a   1.000
_cell.length_b   1.000
_cell.length_c   1.000
_cell.angle_alpha   90.00
_cell.angle_beta   90.00
_cell.angle_gamma   90.00
#
_symmetry.space_group_name_H-M   'P 1'
#
loop_
_entity.id
_entity.type
_entity.pdbx_description
1 polymer ?
#
loop_
_entity_poly.entity_id
_entity_poly.type
_entity_poly.pdbx_seq_one_letter_code
_entity_poly.pdbx_strand_id
1 'polypeptide(L)'
;MSLLQRLKIRIRKVEERDKDYWVDMSIRRLRQGKVRYYRVKDELTGNWLFKVCRDDEMERVIVKALKCPPGGGFVQLEGRTMLFQKGLIEGYYYDVISLSYMDEEERLRRNVLDNIDDVPEIIKENFKVMKYEEVTGKKIVGKRLVVLCEENNEKDMILLFLIQRAWPISRIPLEIGMRASDLLELIRELEKAKIDEIYEAAENKFKLERENIDMLLELLEREGTIQRSEDYIKTKN
;
A
#
# COMPACT_ATOMS: atom_id res chain seq x y z
N MET A 1 -13.65 -11.45 -9.16
CA MET A 1 -13.22 -10.99 -7.81
C MET A 1 -12.60 -9.61 -7.97
N SER A 2 -12.92 -8.63 -7.10
CA SER A 2 -12.35 -7.26 -7.23
C SER A 2 -10.84 -7.25 -6.91
N LEU A 3 -10.10 -6.25 -7.41
CA LEU A 3 -8.67 -6.11 -7.15
C LEU A 3 -8.36 -6.10 -5.64
N LEU A 4 -9.08 -5.27 -4.88
CA LEU A 4 -8.92 -5.19 -3.43
C LEU A 4 -9.15 -6.54 -2.73
N GLN A 5 -10.11 -7.34 -3.18
CA GLN A 5 -10.33 -8.69 -2.65
C GLN A 5 -9.17 -9.63 -2.98
N ARG A 6 -8.67 -9.60 -4.23
CA ARG A 6 -7.51 -10.40 -4.64
C ARG A 6 -6.28 -10.09 -3.79
N LEU A 7 -6.09 -8.81 -3.45
CA LEU A 7 -4.97 -8.33 -2.63
C LEU A 7 -5.24 -8.40 -1.12
N LYS A 8 -6.41 -8.92 -0.71
CA LYS A 8 -6.84 -8.99 0.70
C LYS A 8 -6.82 -7.62 1.42
N ILE A 9 -7.06 -6.53 0.69
CA ILE A 9 -7.11 -5.16 1.21
C ILE A 9 -8.56 -4.75 1.48
N ARG A 10 -8.81 -4.16 2.65
CA ARG A 10 -10.11 -3.60 3.03
C ARG A 10 -10.02 -2.10 3.27
N ILE A 11 -10.67 -1.32 2.41
CA ILE A 11 -10.73 0.15 2.52
C ILE A 11 -12.14 0.57 2.94
N ARG A 12 -12.27 1.21 4.11
CA ARG A 12 -13.54 1.71 4.65
C ARG A 12 -13.45 3.21 4.89
N LYS A 13 -14.35 3.98 4.28
CA LYS A 13 -14.57 5.40 4.63
C LYS A 13 -15.13 5.46 6.04
N VAL A 14 -14.49 6.20 6.93
CA VAL A 14 -14.89 6.35 8.34
C VAL A 14 -15.44 7.73 8.64
N GLU A 15 -15.13 8.73 7.81
CA GLU A 15 -15.60 10.09 7.98
C GLU A 15 -15.56 10.82 6.63
N GLU A 16 -16.50 11.75 6.45
CA GLU A 16 -16.62 12.63 5.29
C GLU A 16 -17.01 14.03 5.74
N ARG A 17 -16.33 15.03 5.19
CA ARG A 17 -16.59 16.45 5.42
C ARG A 17 -16.65 17.11 4.05
N ASP A 18 -17.83 17.57 3.65
CA ASP A 18 -18.02 18.20 2.33
C ASP A 18 -17.26 19.52 2.20
N LYS A 19 -16.97 20.17 3.33
CA LYS A 19 -16.20 21.41 3.39
C LYS A 19 -15.32 21.40 4.63
N ASP A 20 -14.02 21.24 4.44
CA ASP A 20 -13.01 21.31 5.49
C ASP A 20 -11.74 21.97 4.94
N TYR A 21 -10.77 22.21 5.81
CA TYR A 21 -9.50 22.84 5.49
C TYR A 21 -8.31 21.91 5.72
N TRP A 22 -7.25 22.12 4.96
CA TRP A 22 -5.96 21.48 5.19
C TRP A 22 -4.83 22.36 4.70
N VAL A 23 -3.64 22.17 5.27
CA VAL A 23 -2.42 22.76 4.73
C VAL A 23 -1.89 21.81 3.66
N ASP A 24 -1.81 22.30 2.42
CA ASP A 24 -1.10 21.60 1.38
C ASP A 24 0.38 21.95 1.43
N MET A 25 1.20 20.95 1.75
CA MET A 25 2.65 21.10 1.91
C MET A 25 3.39 21.30 0.58
N SER A 26 2.81 20.92 -0.55
CA SER A 26 3.43 21.10 -1.87
C SER A 26 3.53 22.59 -2.25
N ILE A 27 2.57 23.39 -1.83
CA ILE A 27 2.50 24.84 -2.08
C ILE A 27 2.54 25.68 -0.79
N ARG A 28 2.61 25.04 0.37
CA ARG A 28 2.62 25.65 1.72
C ARG A 28 1.48 26.65 1.95
N ARG A 29 0.26 26.29 1.54
CA ARG A 29 -0.94 27.13 1.68
C ARG A 29 -2.11 26.36 2.29
N LEU A 30 -2.97 27.11 2.98
CA LEU A 30 -4.27 26.60 3.40
C LEU A 30 -5.17 26.42 2.17
N ARG A 31 -5.79 25.25 2.07
CA ARG A 31 -6.74 24.88 1.02
C ARG A 31 -8.05 24.46 1.65
N GLN A 32 -9.10 24.47 0.84
CA GLN A 32 -10.45 24.09 1.21
C GLN A 32 -11.05 23.17 0.16
N GLY A 33 -11.93 22.27 0.60
CA GLY A 33 -12.63 21.33 -0.26
C GLY A 33 -13.17 20.14 0.53
N LYS A 34 -13.36 19.01 -0.14
CA LYS A 34 -13.89 17.80 0.47
C LYS A 34 -12.77 17.02 1.15
N VAL A 35 -13.01 16.58 2.38
CA VAL A 35 -12.06 15.79 3.16
C VAL A 35 -12.72 14.50 3.60
N ARG A 36 -12.06 13.37 3.33
CA ARG A 36 -12.53 12.04 3.71
C ARG A 36 -11.43 11.29 4.43
N TYR A 37 -11.83 10.47 5.39
CA TYR A 37 -10.90 9.63 6.14
C TYR A 37 -11.22 8.17 5.88
N TYR A 38 -10.17 7.37 5.69
CA TYR A 38 -10.27 5.97 5.33
C TYR A 38 -9.45 5.13 6.28
N ARG A 39 -10.10 4.14 6.90
CA ARG A 39 -9.39 3.06 7.58
C ARG A 39 -9.09 1.97 6.56
N VAL A 40 -7.83 1.57 6.49
CA VAL A 40 -7.38 0.53 5.58
C VAL A 40 -6.75 -0.60 6.37
N LYS A 41 -7.20 -1.83 6.11
CA LYS A 41 -6.52 -3.03 6.55
C LYS A 41 -5.89 -3.66 5.32
N ASP A 42 -4.57 -3.70 5.29
CA ASP A 42 -3.76 -4.38 4.29
C ASP A 42 -3.05 -5.54 4.98
N GLU A 43 -3.20 -6.76 4.49
CA GLU A 43 -2.58 -7.93 5.14
C GLU A 43 -1.06 -7.96 4.99
N LEU A 44 -0.50 -7.26 4.00
CA LEU A 44 0.96 -7.22 3.85
C LEU A 44 1.59 -6.26 4.86
N THR A 45 0.98 -5.09 5.06
CA THR A 45 1.62 -3.99 5.79
C THR A 45 0.93 -3.65 7.11
N GLY A 46 -0.32 -4.04 7.31
CA GLY A 46 -1.09 -3.84 8.53
C GLY A 46 -2.18 -2.78 8.41
N ASN A 47 -2.42 -2.06 9.51
CA ASN A 47 -3.53 -1.11 9.62
C ASN A 47 -3.08 0.34 9.35
N TRP A 48 -3.83 1.04 8.50
CA TRP A 48 -3.57 2.43 8.12
C TRP A 48 -4.77 3.34 8.38
N LEU A 49 -4.49 4.63 8.55
CA LEU A 49 -5.48 5.70 8.45
C LEU A 49 -5.02 6.69 7.37
N PHE A 50 -5.84 6.86 6.34
CA PHE A 50 -5.61 7.84 5.28
C PHE A 50 -6.56 9.01 5.39
N LYS A 51 -6.08 10.19 5.02
CA LYS A 51 -6.87 11.39 4.74
C LYS A 51 -6.78 11.69 3.25
N VAL A 52 -7.92 11.80 2.59
CA VAL A 52 -8.05 12.21 1.20
C VAL A 52 -8.61 13.62 1.16
N CYS A 53 -7.91 14.54 0.50
CA CYS A 53 -8.32 15.93 0.34
C CYS A 53 -8.55 16.21 -1.14
N ARG A 54 -9.79 16.50 -1.54
CA ARG A 54 -10.14 16.88 -2.91
C ARG A 54 -10.28 18.39 -3.02
N ASP A 55 -9.47 18.96 -3.89
CA ASP A 55 -9.38 20.39 -4.18
C ASP A 55 -10.01 20.62 -5.55
N ASP A 56 -11.30 20.94 -5.58
CA ASP A 56 -12.03 21.15 -6.84
C ASP A 56 -11.56 22.42 -7.56
N GLU A 57 -10.98 23.41 -6.85
CA GLU A 57 -10.42 24.64 -7.44
C GLU A 57 -9.13 24.37 -8.22
N MET A 58 -8.25 23.50 -7.68
CA MET A 58 -6.99 23.12 -8.34
C MET A 58 -7.07 21.79 -9.10
N GLU A 59 -8.27 21.20 -9.18
CA GLU A 59 -8.55 19.92 -9.83
C GLU A 59 -7.55 18.81 -9.46
N ARG A 60 -7.39 18.57 -8.16
CA ARG A 60 -6.43 17.61 -7.64
C ARG A 60 -6.90 16.93 -6.36
N VAL A 61 -6.34 15.75 -6.10
CA VAL A 61 -6.60 14.96 -4.91
C VAL A 61 -5.29 14.62 -4.22
N ILE A 62 -5.23 14.87 -2.91
CA ILE A 62 -4.11 14.52 -2.05
C ILE A 62 -4.50 13.34 -1.19
N VAL A 63 -3.77 12.24 -1.29
CA VAL A 63 -3.84 11.10 -0.36
C VAL A 63 -2.72 11.25 0.65
N LYS A 64 -3.05 11.31 1.95
CA LYS A 64 -2.09 11.47 3.05
C LYS A 64 -2.20 10.31 4.04
N ALA A 65 -1.10 9.65 4.36
CA ALA A 65 -1.06 8.70 5.47
C ALA A 65 -1.03 9.49 6.79
N LEU A 66 -2.05 9.31 7.65
CA LEU A 66 -2.14 9.94 8.97
C LEU A 66 -1.65 9.04 10.09
N LYS A 67 -1.89 7.73 9.96
CA LYS A 67 -1.33 6.72 10.86
C LYS A 67 -0.86 5.57 10.02
N CYS A 68 0.35 5.12 10.31
CA CYS A 68 0.99 3.99 9.65
C CYS A 68 1.03 2.77 10.59
N PRO A 69 1.18 1.57 10.03
CA PRO A 69 1.52 0.38 10.79
C PRO A 69 2.83 0.57 11.57
N PRO A 70 3.01 -0.17 12.68
CA PRO A 70 4.24 -0.09 13.46
C PRO A 70 5.45 -0.58 12.65
N GLY A 71 6.60 0.07 12.82
CA GLY A 71 7.87 -0.30 12.19
C GLY A 71 8.68 0.91 11.71
N GLY A 72 10.01 0.85 11.83
CA GLY A 72 10.91 1.96 11.51
C GLY A 72 10.84 2.45 10.05
N GLY A 73 10.48 1.59 9.11
CA GLY A 73 10.23 1.98 7.71
C GLY A 73 8.89 2.71 7.55
N PHE A 74 7.79 2.11 8.03
CA PHE A 74 6.45 2.65 7.83
C PHE A 74 6.19 3.95 8.59
N VAL A 75 6.81 4.18 9.75
CA VAL A 75 6.67 5.46 10.47
C VAL A 75 7.16 6.65 9.64
N GLN A 76 8.12 6.45 8.72
CA GLN A 76 8.60 7.50 7.82
C GLN A 76 7.60 7.87 6.70
N LEU A 77 6.59 7.02 6.49
CA LEU A 77 5.44 7.30 5.62
C LEU A 77 4.36 8.12 6.33
N GLU A 78 4.41 8.25 7.67
CA GLU A 78 3.45 9.05 8.40
C GLU A 78 3.56 10.52 7.99
N GLY A 79 2.42 11.13 7.64
CA GLY A 79 2.34 12.47 7.11
C GLY A 79 2.75 12.61 5.63
N ARG A 80 3.28 11.57 4.98
CA ARG A 80 3.62 11.60 3.55
C ARG A 80 2.36 11.61 2.69
N THR A 81 2.50 12.22 1.52
CA THR A 81 1.41 12.44 0.57
C THR A 81 1.71 11.86 -0.82
N MET A 82 0.64 11.52 -1.52
CA MET A 82 0.61 11.25 -2.95
C MET A 82 -0.38 12.23 -3.59
N LEU A 83 -0.03 12.78 -4.75
CA LEU A 83 -0.74 13.90 -5.37
C LEU A 83 -1.25 13.49 -6.76
N PHE A 84 -2.56 13.41 -6.90
CA PHE A 84 -3.25 13.09 -8.14
C PHE A 84 -3.76 14.39 -8.77
N GLN A 85 -3.45 14.64 -10.04
CA GLN A 85 -3.74 15.93 -10.70
C GLN A 85 -4.51 15.71 -12.00
N LYS A 86 -5.31 16.71 -12.39
CA LYS A 86 -5.93 16.75 -13.72
C LYS A 86 -4.88 16.84 -14.83
N GLY A 87 -5.02 15.97 -15.83
CA GLY A 87 -4.30 16.03 -17.09
C GLY A 87 -5.22 16.37 -18.26
N LEU A 88 -4.74 16.11 -19.48
CA LEU A 88 -5.51 16.25 -20.71
C LEU A 88 -6.51 15.10 -20.93
N ILE A 89 -6.35 13.99 -20.19
CA ILE A 89 -7.23 12.82 -20.30
C ILE A 89 -8.45 13.04 -19.42
N GLU A 90 -9.61 13.23 -20.03
CA GLU A 90 -10.87 13.48 -19.35
C GLU A 90 -11.31 12.28 -18.49
N GLY A 91 -11.84 12.55 -17.28
CA GLY A 91 -12.31 11.54 -16.33
C GLY A 91 -11.22 10.92 -15.46
N TYR A 92 -9.95 11.32 -15.66
CA TYR A 92 -8.80 10.78 -14.94
C TYR A 92 -7.98 11.86 -14.23
N TYR A 93 -7.46 11.48 -13.07
CA TYR A 93 -6.29 12.10 -12.49
C TYR A 93 -5.05 11.24 -12.68
N TYR A 94 -3.88 11.88 -12.69
CA TYR A 94 -2.61 11.21 -12.82
C TYR A 94 -1.71 11.47 -11.61
N ASP A 95 -0.89 10.48 -11.25
CA ASP A 95 0.29 10.66 -10.40
C ASP A 95 1.53 10.12 -11.12
N VAL A 96 2.70 10.67 -10.77
CA VAL A 96 3.98 10.20 -11.31
C VAL A 96 4.38 8.90 -10.62
N ILE A 97 4.61 7.85 -11.41
CA ILE A 97 4.97 6.54 -10.85
C ILE A 97 6.32 6.65 -10.16
N SER A 98 6.33 6.38 -8.85
CA SER A 98 7.53 6.46 -8.03
C SER A 98 7.52 5.46 -6.89
N LEU A 99 8.47 4.53 -6.92
CA LEU A 99 8.58 3.46 -5.92
C LEU A 99 9.44 3.90 -4.75
N SER A 100 8.99 3.61 -3.53
CA SER A 100 9.80 3.85 -2.34
C SER A 100 10.87 2.77 -2.17
N TYR A 101 11.93 3.09 -1.46
CA TYR A 101 12.94 2.13 -1.01
C TYR A 101 13.61 2.68 0.26
N MET A 102 14.22 1.79 1.03
CA MET A 102 15.07 2.18 2.17
C MET A 102 16.51 2.25 1.67
N ASP A 103 17.21 3.37 1.90
CA ASP A 103 18.64 3.44 1.64
C ASP A 103 19.47 2.76 2.75
N GLU A 104 20.79 2.72 2.57
CA GLU A 104 21.73 2.09 3.51
C GLU A 104 21.70 2.69 4.93
N GLU A 105 21.20 3.92 5.08
CA GLU A 105 21.06 4.61 6.36
C GLU A 105 19.64 4.47 6.94
N GLU A 106 18.86 3.51 6.44
CA GLU A 106 17.45 3.29 6.78
C GLU A 106 16.57 4.54 6.57
N ARG A 107 16.88 5.36 5.55
CA ARG A 107 16.04 6.51 5.19
C ARG A 107 15.13 6.16 4.04
N LEU A 108 13.87 6.58 4.15
CA LEU A 108 12.89 6.43 3.10
C LEU A 108 13.25 7.33 1.89
N ARG A 109 13.52 6.70 0.76
CA ARG A 109 13.77 7.32 -0.55
C ARG A 109 12.69 6.93 -1.55
N ARG A 110 12.72 7.59 -2.71
CA ARG A 110 11.81 7.31 -3.83
C ARG A 110 12.58 7.37 -5.14
N ASN A 111 12.36 6.38 -5.99
CA ASN A 111 12.84 6.38 -7.36
C ASN A 111 11.67 6.67 -8.31
N VAL A 112 11.81 7.65 -9.20
CA VAL A 112 10.80 7.92 -10.23
C VAL A 112 11.08 7.01 -11.41
N LEU A 113 10.07 6.25 -11.85
CA LEU A 113 10.26 5.28 -12.92
C LEU A 113 10.20 5.95 -14.29
N ASP A 114 11.11 5.52 -15.16
CA ASP A 114 11.23 6.04 -16.51
C ASP A 114 11.24 4.95 -17.60
N ASN A 115 11.26 3.68 -17.19
CA ASN A 115 11.05 2.51 -18.02
C ASN A 115 9.77 1.76 -17.60
N ILE A 116 9.00 1.28 -18.57
CA ILE A 116 7.76 0.54 -18.36
C ILE A 116 8.04 -0.86 -17.76
N ASP A 117 9.20 -1.44 -18.05
CA ASP A 117 9.57 -2.76 -17.54
C ASP A 117 9.75 -2.75 -16.02
N ASP A 118 10.19 -1.63 -15.45
CA ASP A 118 10.39 -1.45 -14.02
C ASP A 118 9.08 -1.17 -13.26
N VAL A 119 7.98 -0.92 -13.98
CA VAL A 119 6.67 -0.70 -13.35
C VAL A 119 6.14 -2.03 -12.81
N PRO A 120 5.72 -2.11 -11.53
CA PRO A 120 5.19 -3.34 -10.96
C PRO A 120 4.03 -3.90 -11.79
N GLU A 121 4.03 -5.22 -12.01
CA GLU A 121 2.99 -5.91 -12.81
C GLU A 121 1.57 -5.57 -12.33
N ILE A 122 1.38 -5.51 -11.01
CA ILE A 122 0.10 -5.12 -10.42
C ILE A 122 -0.40 -3.74 -10.87
N ILE A 123 0.50 -2.78 -11.13
CA ILE A 123 0.12 -1.48 -11.69
C ILE A 123 -0.21 -1.65 -13.17
N LYS A 124 0.62 -2.35 -13.94
CA LYS A 124 0.44 -2.55 -15.39
C LYS A 124 -0.86 -3.29 -15.73
N GLU A 125 -1.23 -4.28 -14.94
CA GLU A 125 -2.41 -5.11 -15.17
C GLU A 125 -3.72 -4.43 -14.78
N ASN A 126 -3.69 -3.50 -13.81
CA ASN A 126 -4.91 -2.99 -13.18
C ASN A 126 -5.11 -1.49 -13.33
N PHE A 127 -4.10 -0.76 -13.80
CA PHE A 127 -4.15 0.68 -14.01
C PHE A 127 -3.59 1.04 -15.37
N LYS A 128 -4.09 2.16 -15.91
CA LYS A 128 -3.57 2.69 -17.17
C LYS A 128 -2.27 3.45 -16.90
N VAL A 129 -1.17 2.94 -17.48
CA VAL A 129 0.14 3.58 -17.44
C VAL A 129 0.38 4.31 -18.76
N MET A 130 0.86 5.55 -18.69
CA MET A 130 1.13 6.38 -19.86
C MET A 130 2.39 7.21 -19.69
N LYS A 131 2.87 7.81 -20.78
CA LYS A 131 3.94 8.80 -20.67
C LYS A 131 3.40 10.11 -20.10
N TYR A 132 4.22 10.76 -19.28
CA TYR A 132 3.89 12.05 -18.67
C TYR A 132 3.52 13.11 -19.72
N GLU A 133 4.26 13.16 -20.83
CA GLU A 133 4.02 14.11 -21.91
C GLU A 133 2.67 13.88 -22.60
N GLU A 134 2.26 12.63 -22.81
CA GLU A 134 0.98 12.29 -23.44
C GLU A 134 -0.21 12.71 -22.56
N VAL A 135 -0.03 12.67 -21.23
CA VAL A 135 -1.07 13.03 -20.26
C VAL A 135 -1.12 14.52 -19.98
N THR A 136 0.00 15.25 -20.12
CA THR A 136 0.09 16.66 -19.69
C THR A 136 0.38 17.65 -20.81
N GLY A 137 0.80 17.18 -21.98
CA GLY A 137 1.32 18.00 -23.08
C GLY A 137 2.70 18.63 -22.79
N LYS A 138 3.36 18.27 -21.68
CA LYS A 138 4.60 18.90 -21.21
C LYS A 138 5.73 17.88 -21.13
N LYS A 139 6.92 18.26 -21.61
CA LYS A 139 8.17 17.56 -21.32
C LYS A 139 8.80 18.12 -20.05
N ILE A 140 9.01 17.26 -19.05
CA ILE A 140 9.71 17.63 -17.81
C ILE A 140 10.80 16.60 -17.55
N VAL A 141 12.00 17.10 -17.23
CA VAL A 141 13.14 16.24 -16.87
C VAL A 141 12.80 15.43 -15.62
N GLY A 142 13.05 14.13 -15.67
CA GLY A 142 12.85 13.21 -14.54
C GLY A 142 11.41 12.74 -14.31
N LYS A 143 10.41 13.19 -15.09
CA LYS A 143 9.04 12.64 -15.07
C LYS A 143 8.72 12.01 -16.41
N ARG A 144 8.66 10.68 -16.44
CA ARG A 144 8.43 9.96 -17.70
C ARG A 144 7.18 9.11 -17.68
N LEU A 145 6.89 8.41 -16.60
CA LEU A 145 5.71 7.54 -16.50
C LEU A 145 4.73 8.05 -15.45
N VAL A 146 3.45 7.96 -15.80
CA VAL A 146 2.34 8.29 -14.92
C VAL A 146 1.35 7.13 -14.89
N VAL A 147 0.68 7.01 -13.75
CA VAL A 147 -0.48 6.13 -13.60
C VAL A 147 -1.73 6.98 -13.59
N LEU A 148 -2.75 6.53 -14.32
CA LEU A 148 -4.06 7.15 -14.34
C LEU A 148 -5.01 6.45 -13.38
N CYS A 149 -5.82 7.25 -12.69
CA CYS A 149 -6.86 6.81 -11.78
C CYS A 149 -8.12 7.64 -12.03
N GLU A 150 -9.28 6.99 -12.06
CA GLU A 150 -10.55 7.69 -12.24
C GLU A 150 -10.77 8.73 -11.14
N GLU A 151 -11.27 9.91 -11.50
CA GLU A 151 -11.36 11.07 -10.59
C GLU A 151 -12.19 10.83 -9.32
N ASN A 152 -13.11 9.87 -9.36
CA ASN A 152 -14.00 9.54 -8.26
C ASN A 152 -13.58 8.27 -7.49
N ASN A 153 -12.48 7.63 -7.88
CA ASN A 153 -12.03 6.37 -7.29
C ASN A 153 -10.91 6.59 -6.27
N GLU A 154 -11.28 7.17 -5.13
CA GLU A 154 -10.33 7.43 -4.03
C GLU A 154 -9.72 6.15 -3.43
N LYS A 155 -10.41 5.00 -3.55
CA LYS A 155 -9.90 3.70 -3.09
C LYS A 155 -8.69 3.27 -3.91
N ASP A 156 -8.74 3.47 -5.21
CA ASP A 156 -7.64 3.18 -6.13
C ASP A 156 -6.46 4.13 -5.90
N MET A 157 -6.71 5.40 -5.60
CA MET A 157 -5.66 6.35 -5.21
C MET A 157 -4.95 5.92 -3.92
N ILE A 158 -5.70 5.44 -2.92
CA ILE A 158 -5.14 4.85 -1.69
C ILE A 158 -4.38 3.56 -2.00
N LEU A 159 -4.91 2.72 -2.88
CA LEU A 159 -4.25 1.48 -3.29
C LEU A 159 -2.90 1.77 -3.97
N LEU A 160 -2.84 2.77 -4.85
CA LEU A 160 -1.59 3.21 -5.47
C LEU A 160 -0.58 3.74 -4.43
N PHE A 161 -1.05 4.40 -3.35
CA PHE A 161 -0.17 4.75 -2.24
C PHE A 161 0.45 3.49 -1.62
N LEU A 162 -0.36 2.47 -1.32
CA LEU A 162 0.15 1.22 -0.73
C LEU A 162 1.16 0.56 -1.67
N ILE A 163 0.80 0.34 -2.94
CA ILE A 163 1.63 -0.35 -3.93
C ILE A 163 2.95 0.39 -4.18
N GLN A 164 2.92 1.72 -4.32
CA GLN A 164 4.13 2.47 -4.68
C GLN A 164 4.96 2.89 -3.46
N ARG A 165 4.36 3.02 -2.27
CA ARG A 165 5.02 3.61 -1.11
C ARG A 165 5.22 2.64 0.05
N ALA A 166 4.21 1.84 0.37
CA ALA A 166 4.28 0.94 1.52
C ALA A 166 4.90 -0.41 1.14
N TRP A 167 4.40 -1.06 0.09
CA TRP A 167 4.82 -2.40 -0.29
C TRP A 167 6.31 -2.53 -0.62
N PRO A 168 6.94 -1.58 -1.34
CA PRO A 168 8.35 -1.70 -1.71
C PRO A 168 9.31 -1.64 -0.51
N ILE A 169 8.87 -1.11 0.63
CA ILE A 169 9.65 -1.08 1.88
C ILE A 169 9.18 -2.16 2.87
N SER A 170 8.27 -3.03 2.47
CA SER A 170 7.94 -4.23 3.21
C SER A 170 9.17 -5.15 3.22
N ARG A 171 9.47 -5.73 4.38
CA ARG A 171 10.53 -6.74 4.51
C ARG A 171 10.15 -8.09 3.90
N ILE A 172 8.89 -8.24 3.49
CA ILE A 172 8.34 -9.48 2.97
C ILE A 172 7.84 -9.23 1.55
N PRO A 173 8.27 -10.04 0.56
CA PRO A 173 7.76 -9.98 -0.80
C PRO A 173 6.23 -10.09 -0.82
N LEU A 174 5.59 -9.40 -1.75
CA LEU A 174 4.14 -9.34 -1.86
C LEU A 174 3.52 -10.74 -1.99
N GLU A 175 4.10 -11.57 -2.85
CA GLU A 175 3.64 -12.93 -3.15
C GLU A 175 3.65 -13.82 -1.92
N ILE A 176 4.65 -13.62 -1.05
CA ILE A 176 4.80 -14.34 0.21
C ILE A 176 3.82 -13.77 1.24
N GLY A 177 3.81 -12.45 1.46
CA GLY A 177 2.95 -11.84 2.48
C GLY A 177 1.45 -12.07 2.25
N MET A 178 1.00 -12.22 1.01
CA MET A 178 -0.38 -12.59 0.69
C MET A 178 -0.81 -13.97 1.22
N ARG A 179 0.15 -14.84 1.57
CA ARG A 179 -0.06 -16.17 2.16
C ARG A 179 -0.10 -16.14 3.69
N ALA A 180 0.13 -14.99 4.32
CA ALA A 180 0.16 -14.85 5.78
C ALA A 180 -1.18 -15.28 6.43
N SER A 181 -2.31 -14.87 5.85
CA SER A 181 -3.63 -15.26 6.35
C SER A 181 -3.92 -16.74 6.15
N ASP A 182 -3.45 -17.33 5.05
CA ASP A 182 -3.61 -18.76 4.78
C ASP A 182 -2.81 -19.60 5.81
N LEU A 183 -1.58 -19.16 6.14
CA LEU A 183 -0.77 -19.76 7.19
C LEU A 183 -1.41 -19.58 8.58
N LEU A 184 -1.95 -18.39 8.89
CA LEU A 184 -2.64 -18.15 10.15
C LEU A 184 -3.87 -19.06 10.31
N GLU A 185 -4.65 -19.23 9.24
CA GLU A 185 -5.80 -20.15 9.23
C GLU A 185 -5.36 -21.59 9.46
N LEU A 186 -4.27 -22.03 8.82
CA LEU A 186 -3.67 -23.33 9.08
C LEU A 186 -3.25 -23.50 10.56
N ILE A 187 -2.61 -22.49 11.16
CA ILE A 187 -2.24 -22.53 12.60
C ILE A 187 -3.48 -22.60 13.49
N ARG A 188 -4.60 -21.98 13.10
CA ARG A 188 -5.88 -22.10 13.82
C ARG A 188 -6.47 -23.49 13.69
N GLU A 189 -6.48 -24.07 12.48
CA GLU A 189 -6.97 -25.43 12.21
C GLU A 189 -6.19 -26.48 13.03
N LEU A 190 -4.89 -26.26 13.21
CA LEU A 190 -4.00 -27.19 13.91
C LEU A 190 -3.97 -26.99 15.45
N GLU A 191 -4.85 -26.17 16.03
CA GLU A 191 -4.99 -25.87 17.48
C GLU A 191 -3.76 -26.20 18.37
N LYS A 192 -2.85 -25.23 18.58
CA LYS A 192 -1.58 -25.41 19.30
C LYS A 192 -0.67 -26.45 18.61
N ALA A 193 -0.37 -26.17 17.35
CA ALA A 193 0.50 -26.99 16.51
C ALA A 193 1.95 -26.96 16.98
N LYS A 194 2.63 -28.10 16.85
CA LYS A 194 4.09 -28.09 16.90
C LYS A 194 4.64 -27.29 15.73
N ILE A 195 5.78 -26.65 15.93
CA ILE A 195 6.44 -25.88 14.86
C ILE A 195 6.68 -26.75 13.61
N ASP A 196 7.09 -28.00 13.80
CA ASP A 196 7.33 -28.94 12.68
C ASP A 196 6.05 -29.30 11.91
N GLU A 197 4.91 -29.44 12.60
CA GLU A 197 3.62 -29.70 11.97
C GLU A 197 3.18 -28.53 11.09
N ILE A 198 3.50 -27.29 11.50
CA ILE A 198 3.24 -26.09 10.69
C ILE A 198 4.09 -26.10 9.42
N TYR A 199 5.39 -26.40 9.52
CA TYR A 199 6.27 -26.47 8.35
C TYR A 199 5.79 -27.53 7.36
N GLU A 200 5.56 -28.77 7.84
CA GLU A 200 5.11 -29.87 6.99
C GLU A 200 3.76 -29.56 6.33
N ALA A 201 2.79 -29.01 7.08
CA ALA A 201 1.49 -28.69 6.52
C ALA A 201 1.54 -27.50 5.55
N ALA A 202 2.36 -26.47 5.81
CA ALA A 202 2.51 -25.32 4.92
C ALA A 202 3.24 -25.67 3.62
N GLU A 203 4.30 -26.50 3.70
CA GLU A 203 4.99 -27.07 2.53
C GLU A 203 4.01 -27.89 1.68
N ASN A 204 3.21 -28.75 2.31
CA ASN A 204 2.28 -29.62 1.60
C ASN A 204 1.09 -28.87 0.98
N LYS A 205 0.41 -28.02 1.77
CA LYS A 205 -0.85 -27.34 1.40
C LYS A 205 -0.62 -26.10 0.54
N PHE A 206 0.39 -25.30 0.85
CA PHE A 206 0.63 -24.01 0.20
C PHE A 206 1.85 -23.96 -0.71
N LYS A 207 2.63 -25.06 -0.78
CA LYS A 207 3.87 -25.17 -1.54
C LYS A 207 4.88 -24.06 -1.18
N LEU A 208 4.96 -23.73 0.10
CA LEU A 208 5.89 -22.73 0.63
C LEU A 208 7.19 -23.40 1.06
N GLU A 209 8.32 -22.82 0.70
CA GLU A 209 9.63 -23.23 1.23
C GLU A 209 9.80 -22.77 2.68
N ARG A 210 10.66 -23.46 3.43
CA ARG A 210 10.88 -23.22 4.86
C ARG A 210 11.23 -21.76 5.20
N GLU A 211 12.09 -21.14 4.40
CA GLU A 211 12.48 -19.73 4.56
C GLU A 211 11.28 -18.78 4.44
N ASN A 212 10.38 -19.04 3.49
CA ASN A 212 9.15 -18.25 3.31
C ASN A 212 8.18 -18.45 4.48
N ILE A 213 8.11 -19.67 5.03
CA ILE A 213 7.30 -19.96 6.21
C ILE A 213 7.82 -19.18 7.42
N ASP A 214 9.14 -19.11 7.61
CA ASP A 214 9.75 -18.32 8.68
C ASP A 214 9.43 -16.83 8.58
N MET A 215 9.54 -16.24 7.39
CA MET A 215 9.18 -14.84 7.16
C MET A 215 7.71 -14.56 7.52
N LEU A 216 6.81 -15.47 7.20
CA LEU A 216 5.39 -15.35 7.52
C LEU A 216 5.10 -15.50 9.01
N LEU A 217 5.77 -16.41 9.69
CA LEU A 217 5.63 -16.58 11.15
C LEU A 217 6.12 -15.33 11.89
N GLU A 218 7.25 -14.75 11.48
CA GLU A 218 7.73 -13.48 12.03
C GLU A 218 6.75 -12.33 11.81
N LEU A 219 6.13 -12.26 10.63
CA LEU A 219 5.10 -11.26 10.33
C LEU A 219 3.93 -11.37 11.31
N LEU A 220 3.34 -12.56 11.41
CA LEU A 220 2.16 -12.83 12.22
C LEU A 220 2.43 -12.58 13.71
N GLU A 221 3.64 -12.91 14.18
CA GLU A 221 4.06 -12.66 15.55
C GLU A 221 4.23 -11.16 15.83
N ARG A 222 4.84 -10.41 14.91
CA ARG A 222 4.98 -8.94 15.00
C ARG A 222 3.62 -8.25 15.00
N GLU A 223 2.65 -8.76 14.24
CA GLU A 223 1.27 -8.27 14.27
C GLU A 223 0.51 -8.65 15.54
N GLY A 224 1.10 -9.47 16.41
CA GLY A 224 0.49 -9.93 17.64
C GLY A 224 -0.64 -10.94 17.43
N THR A 225 -0.73 -11.54 16.23
CA THR A 225 -1.79 -12.52 15.90
C THR A 225 -1.46 -13.94 16.34
N ILE A 226 -0.17 -14.23 16.57
CA ILE A 226 0.31 -15.50 17.11
C ILE A 226 1.27 -15.26 18.28
N GLN A 227 1.55 -16.33 19.02
CA GLN A 227 2.59 -16.41 20.03
C GLN A 227 3.45 -17.65 19.75
N ARG A 228 4.76 -17.45 19.57
CA ARG A 228 5.71 -18.55 19.51
C ARG A 228 6.18 -18.94 20.92
N SER A 229 6.33 -20.22 21.15
CA SER A 229 7.00 -20.84 22.31
C SER A 229 8.07 -21.80 21.77
N GLU A 230 8.91 -22.39 22.62
CA GLU A 230 10.05 -23.23 22.17
C GLU A 230 9.63 -24.29 21.12
N ASP A 231 8.54 -25.03 21.37
CA ASP A 231 8.12 -26.12 20.49
C ASP A 231 6.79 -25.89 19.75
N TYR A 232 6.05 -24.83 20.09
CA TYR A 232 4.66 -24.65 19.66
C TYR A 232 4.33 -23.22 19.26
N ILE A 233 3.36 -23.10 18.36
CA ILE A 233 2.75 -21.81 18.00
C ILE A 233 1.26 -21.86 18.32
N LYS A 234 0.76 -20.80 18.94
CA LYS A 234 -0.68 -20.62 19.18
C LYS A 234 -1.14 -19.28 18.61
N THR A 235 -2.39 -19.21 18.18
CA THR A 235 -3.01 -17.95 17.81
C THR A 235 -3.40 -17.14 19.05
N LYS A 236 -3.36 -15.82 18.95
CA LYS A 236 -3.90 -14.89 19.94
C LYS A 236 -5.26 -14.40 19.42
N ASN A 237 -6.27 -14.45 20.31
CA ASN A 237 -7.61 -13.90 20.05
C ASN A 237 -7.63 -12.38 20.23
#